data_AF-A0A2G5F837-F1
#
_entry.id   AF-A0A2G5F837-F1
#
_cell.length_a   1.000
_cell.length_b   1.000
_cell.length_c   1.000
_cell.angle_alpha   90.00
_cell.angle_beta   90.00
_cell.angle_gamma   90.00
#
_symmetry.space_group_name_H-M   'P 1'
#
loop_
_entity.id
_entity.type
_entity.pdbx_description
1 polymer ?
#
loop_
_entity_poly.entity_id
_entity_poly.type
_entity_poly.pdbx_seq_one_letter_code
_entity_poly.pdbx_strand_id
1 'polypeptide(L)'
;MERSVSLSDNFYVDVPSIGKFIRDRSNSFSAAIVNRISSLKENTSNEFQPKVTEIHLSGLKVIVQVKSIEDDENDFSNKEFNFKGRISFFSKSNCRDCGAVRSFFREKRLKFVEINIDVYPLREKELIERTGSSIVPQIFFNEKLFGGLVALNSLRNSGEFEKRLKEMLGKKCPENAPCPPVYGFDDPEDVNEQIDEMIGIVRVLRHRLPIQDRLTRMKIVKNCIAGSEMVDIMIQHLDCGRKKAIEVGKVIARKHFIHHVFGENDFEDGNNFYRFLEHEAFIPKCFNFRGSVNDCEPKLAVMVGQKLTKLMSAALESYASEDRHHVDYVGISNSEEFRRYVNLAQDLQRCDILPLSPDEKLAFFLNLYNAMVIHAVIRVGCPEGVIDRRNFFGDFQYIIGGHPYSLTTIKNGILRSNRRQPYSLVKPFGHGDRRLEIKPKGAVFLSPRC
;
A
#
# COMPACT_ATOMS: atom_id res chain seq x y z
N MET A 1 32.03 20.43 52.09
CA MET A 1 30.75 21.06 51.68
C MET A 1 31.13 22.05 50.59
N GLU A 2 30.65 22.03 49.36
CA GLU A 2 29.29 21.74 48.88
C GLU A 2 29.29 21.00 47.52
N ARG A 3 28.17 20.35 47.27
CA ARG A 3 27.90 19.36 46.22
C ARG A 3 27.56 19.99 44.88
N SER A 4 28.13 19.40 43.83
CA SER A 4 27.62 19.37 42.47
C SER A 4 26.20 18.78 42.40
N VAL A 5 25.29 19.45 41.69
CA VAL A 5 24.01 18.88 41.23
C VAL A 5 23.95 18.96 39.71
N SER A 6 24.03 17.79 39.09
CA SER A 6 23.72 17.52 37.69
C SER A 6 22.21 17.65 37.44
N LEU A 7 21.81 18.50 36.49
CA LEU A 7 20.45 18.52 35.97
C LEU A 7 20.30 17.40 34.93
N SER A 8 19.49 16.40 35.28
CA SER A 8 19.05 15.32 34.41
C SER A 8 17.89 15.79 33.52
N ASP A 9 18.17 16.11 32.27
CA ASP A 9 17.14 16.37 31.26
C ASP A 9 16.74 15.06 30.56
N ASN A 10 15.92 14.26 31.24
CA ASN A 10 15.17 13.16 30.63
C ASN A 10 13.90 13.73 29.96
N PHE A 11 13.98 14.12 28.68
CA PHE A 11 12.81 14.44 27.86
C PHE A 11 12.24 13.17 27.20
N TYR A 12 11.47 12.39 27.96
CA TYR A 12 10.58 11.37 27.40
C TYR A 12 9.35 12.03 26.78
N VAL A 13 9.20 11.95 25.45
CA VAL A 13 7.93 12.28 24.78
C VAL A 13 7.05 11.03 24.74
N ASP A 14 6.10 11.03 25.66
CA ASP A 14 5.07 10.02 25.80
C ASP A 14 4.15 9.99 24.55
N VAL A 15 4.05 8.84 23.88
CA VAL A 15 3.11 8.63 22.76
C VAL A 15 2.28 7.34 22.93
N PRO A 16 1.54 7.11 24.04
CA PRO A 16 0.68 5.94 24.17
C PRO A 16 -0.75 6.20 23.67
N SER A 17 -1.11 7.45 23.37
CA SER A 17 -2.49 7.84 23.09
C SER A 17 -3.01 7.46 21.69
N ILE A 18 -2.14 6.93 20.81
CA ILE A 18 -2.52 6.43 19.48
C ILE A 18 -2.82 4.93 19.50
N GLY A 19 -2.08 4.13 20.27
CA GLY A 19 -2.27 2.67 20.30
C GLY A 19 -3.63 2.26 20.90
N LYS A 20 -4.08 2.97 21.94
CA LYS A 20 -5.35 2.68 22.62
C LYS A 20 -6.58 2.97 21.77
N PHE A 21 -6.53 4.02 20.93
CA PHE A 21 -7.63 4.41 20.04
C PHE A 21 -7.72 3.51 18.79
N ILE A 22 -6.58 2.99 18.31
CA ILE A 22 -6.57 2.13 17.11
C ILE A 22 -7.15 0.75 17.41
N ARG A 23 -7.02 0.23 18.64
CA ARG A 23 -7.57 -1.07 19.03
C ARG A 23 -9.09 -1.18 18.87
N ASP A 24 -9.81 -0.07 19.03
CA ASP A 24 -11.28 -0.07 19.10
C ASP A 24 -11.99 0.22 17.75
N ARG A 25 -11.26 0.63 16.70
CA ARG A 25 -11.85 1.05 15.41
C ARG A 25 -11.16 0.51 14.15
N SER A 26 -10.11 -0.29 14.28
CA SER A 26 -9.33 -0.72 13.12
C SER A 26 -9.81 -2.03 12.51
N ASN A 27 -9.81 -2.07 11.17
CA ASN A 27 -9.69 -3.32 10.43
C ASN A 27 -8.42 -4.06 10.92
N SER A 28 -8.46 -5.40 10.94
CA SER A 28 -7.36 -6.29 11.37
C SER A 28 -5.95 -5.85 10.88
N PHE A 29 -5.87 -5.31 9.67
CA PHE A 29 -4.65 -4.75 9.09
C PHE A 29 -4.01 -3.62 9.93
N SER A 30 -4.81 -2.63 10.33
CA SER A 30 -4.31 -1.48 11.10
C SER A 30 -3.99 -1.87 12.56
N ALA A 31 -4.72 -2.84 13.13
CA ALA A 31 -4.38 -3.43 14.43
C ALA A 31 -3.04 -4.19 14.39
N ALA A 32 -2.79 -4.96 13.33
CA ALA A 32 -1.56 -5.73 13.16
C ALA A 32 -0.31 -4.83 13.05
N ILE A 33 -0.45 -3.64 12.47
CA ILE A 33 0.66 -2.68 12.29
C ILE A 33 0.92 -1.86 13.55
N VAL A 34 -0.11 -1.53 14.34
CA VAL A 34 0.06 -0.75 15.58
C VAL A 34 0.91 -1.45 16.62
N ASN A 35 0.75 -2.77 16.80
CA ASN A 35 1.60 -3.54 17.72
C ASN A 35 3.09 -3.49 17.32
N ARG A 36 3.39 -3.25 16.04
CA ARG A 36 4.75 -3.20 15.47
C ARG A 36 5.42 -1.82 15.59
N ILE A 37 4.67 -0.72 15.55
CA ILE A 37 5.25 0.63 15.75
C ILE A 37 5.72 0.81 17.20
N SER A 38 5.08 0.12 18.15
CA SER A 38 5.48 0.13 19.56
C SER A 38 6.84 -0.55 19.79
N SER A 39 7.15 -1.66 19.11
CA SER A 39 8.44 -2.37 19.28
C SER A 39 9.62 -1.60 18.67
N LEU A 40 9.40 -0.84 17.59
CA LEU A 40 10.40 0.09 17.02
C LEU A 40 10.78 1.23 18.00
N LYS A 41 9.97 1.47 19.04
CA LYS A 41 10.27 2.43 20.10
C LYS A 41 11.02 1.83 21.30
N GLU A 42 10.85 0.53 21.56
CA GLU A 42 11.46 -0.15 22.72
C GLU A 42 12.94 -0.51 22.51
N ASN A 43 13.42 -0.57 21.26
CA ASN A 43 14.83 -0.90 20.96
C ASN A 43 15.83 0.26 21.21
N THR A 44 15.44 1.34 21.89
CA THR A 44 16.33 2.49 22.19
C THR A 44 16.78 2.60 23.65
N SER A 45 16.47 1.61 24.48
CA SER A 45 16.95 1.56 25.87
C SER A 45 17.26 0.13 26.27
N ASN A 46 18.47 -0.33 25.96
CA ASN A 46 19.24 -1.23 26.81
C ASN A 46 20.71 -1.21 26.40
N GLU A 47 21.58 -1.15 27.40
CA GLU A 47 23.01 -0.93 27.31
C GLU A 47 23.73 -1.97 26.43
N PHE A 48 24.64 -1.48 25.61
CA PHE A 48 25.56 -2.24 24.77
C PHE A 48 26.52 -3.09 25.61
N GLN A 49 26.62 -4.39 25.31
CA GLN A 49 27.91 -5.09 25.27
C GLN A 49 28.07 -5.80 23.92
N PRO A 50 29.26 -5.75 23.31
CA PRO A 50 29.43 -5.95 21.88
C PRO A 50 29.67 -7.42 21.53
N LYS A 51 28.90 -7.95 20.58
CA LYS A 51 29.34 -9.10 19.77
C LYS A 51 29.11 -8.79 18.30
N VAL A 52 30.15 -8.17 17.74
CA VAL A 52 30.63 -8.22 16.35
C VAL A 52 29.54 -8.27 15.28
N THR A 53 29.32 -7.10 14.69
CA THR A 53 28.97 -6.93 13.27
C THR A 53 30.05 -7.57 12.39
N GLU A 54 29.71 -8.65 11.69
CA GLU A 54 30.38 -9.00 10.44
C GLU A 54 29.34 -8.97 9.31
N ILE A 55 29.37 -7.86 8.58
CA ILE A 55 28.78 -7.77 7.25
C ILE A 55 29.73 -8.51 6.33
N HIS A 56 29.36 -9.73 5.93
CA HIS A 56 30.00 -10.43 4.82
C HIS A 56 29.15 -10.24 3.56
N LEU A 57 29.53 -9.25 2.75
CA LEU A 57 29.14 -9.16 1.35
C LEU A 57 29.84 -10.28 0.59
N SER A 58 29.11 -11.29 0.12
CA SER A 58 29.58 -12.18 -0.96
C SER A 58 28.40 -12.86 -1.64
N GLY A 59 28.38 -12.76 -2.97
CA GLY A 59 27.30 -13.21 -3.83
C GLY A 59 27.00 -14.72 -3.74
N LEU A 60 25.79 -15.06 -4.19
CA LEU A 60 25.35 -16.39 -4.65
C LEU A 60 26.17 -17.57 -4.10
N LYS A 61 25.82 -18.02 -2.89
CA LYS A 61 26.28 -19.31 -2.38
C LYS A 61 25.33 -20.41 -2.88
N VAL A 62 25.62 -20.96 -4.05
CA VAL A 62 25.03 -22.22 -4.50
C VAL A 62 25.56 -23.33 -3.59
N ILE A 63 24.76 -23.80 -2.65
CA ILE A 63 25.08 -25.00 -1.86
C ILE A 63 24.57 -26.20 -2.65
N VAL A 64 25.46 -26.81 -3.45
CA VAL A 64 25.24 -28.17 -3.96
C VAL A 64 25.64 -29.11 -2.82
N GLN A 65 24.66 -29.58 -2.04
CA GLN A 65 24.88 -30.77 -1.21
C GLN A 65 24.85 -32.00 -2.13
N VAL A 66 26.03 -32.48 -2.50
CA VAL A 66 26.18 -33.85 -3.02
C VAL A 66 25.96 -34.77 -1.84
N LYS A 67 24.82 -35.46 -1.80
CA LYS A 67 24.62 -36.58 -0.88
C LYS A 67 25.39 -37.77 -1.42
N SER A 68 26.51 -38.10 -0.78
CA SER A 68 27.06 -39.44 -0.80
C SER A 68 26.04 -40.39 -0.17
N ILE A 69 25.74 -41.44 -0.91
CA ILE A 69 24.95 -42.60 -0.50
C ILE A 69 25.76 -43.31 0.58
N GLU A 70 25.20 -43.46 1.78
CA GLU A 70 25.23 -44.68 2.59
C GLU A 70 24.45 -44.45 3.89
N ASP A 71 23.93 -45.56 4.39
CA ASP A 71 22.78 -45.71 5.28
C ASP A 71 23.08 -45.31 6.73
N ASP A 72 22.05 -44.80 7.42
CA ASP A 72 21.80 -45.18 8.81
C ASP A 72 20.33 -44.93 9.19
N GLU A 73 19.65 -46.03 9.46
CA GLU A 73 18.31 -46.11 10.01
C GLU A 73 18.39 -45.86 11.53
N ASN A 74 18.02 -44.67 12.02
CA ASN A 74 17.37 -44.43 13.33
C ASN A 74 17.38 -42.94 13.76
N ASP A 75 16.71 -42.06 13.01
CA ASP A 75 16.20 -40.81 13.59
C ASP A 75 14.93 -40.34 12.87
N PHE A 76 13.78 -40.53 13.54
CA PHE A 76 12.45 -40.20 13.00
C PHE A 76 12.11 -38.70 13.09
N SER A 77 12.99 -37.86 13.64
CA SER A 77 12.70 -36.45 13.93
C SER A 77 13.14 -35.45 12.85
N ASN A 78 13.94 -35.86 11.85
CA ASN A 78 14.62 -34.93 10.94
C ASN A 78 14.54 -35.27 9.44
N LYS A 79 13.55 -36.04 8.97
CA LYS A 79 13.36 -36.26 7.52
C LYS A 79 12.68 -35.04 6.89
N GLU A 80 13.47 -34.23 6.19
CA GLU A 80 12.97 -33.31 5.18
C GLU A 80 12.14 -34.12 4.17
N PHE A 81 10.82 -33.94 4.15
CA PHE A 81 9.94 -34.72 3.30
C PHE A 81 10.17 -34.36 1.82
N ASN A 82 10.96 -35.16 1.11
CA ASN A 82 11.25 -34.94 -0.30
C ASN A 82 10.16 -35.59 -1.17
N PHE A 83 9.02 -34.90 -1.33
CA PHE A 83 7.94 -35.33 -2.22
C PHE A 83 8.16 -34.85 -3.65
N LYS A 84 7.72 -35.66 -4.64
CA LYS A 84 7.74 -35.28 -6.07
C LYS A 84 6.50 -34.46 -6.49
N GLY A 85 5.45 -34.47 -5.67
CA GLY A 85 4.22 -33.72 -5.87
C GLY A 85 4.26 -32.29 -5.32
N ARG A 86 3.15 -31.56 -5.48
CA ARG A 86 2.96 -30.19 -5.01
C ARG A 86 1.79 -30.09 -4.04
N ILE A 87 1.97 -29.35 -2.95
CA ILE A 87 0.90 -28.85 -2.11
C ILE A 87 0.56 -27.45 -2.60
N SER A 88 -0.70 -27.20 -2.94
CA SER A 88 -1.18 -25.86 -3.31
C SER A 88 -2.46 -25.56 -2.57
N PHE A 89 -2.68 -24.32 -2.14
CA PHE A 89 -3.98 -23.93 -1.61
C PHE A 89 -4.38 -22.51 -2.01
N PHE A 90 -5.68 -22.33 -2.23
CA PHE A 90 -6.27 -21.03 -2.49
C PHE A 90 -6.53 -20.31 -1.18
N SER A 91 -6.19 -19.02 -1.12
CA SER A 91 -6.33 -18.18 0.06
C SER A 91 -6.94 -16.81 -0.27
N LYS A 92 -7.40 -16.11 0.77
CA LYS A 92 -7.77 -14.69 0.74
C LYS A 92 -6.98 -13.94 1.81
N SER A 93 -6.69 -12.67 1.55
CA SER A 93 -6.04 -11.78 2.50
C SER A 93 -6.92 -11.55 3.73
N ASN A 94 -6.29 -11.46 4.90
CA ASN A 94 -6.95 -11.27 6.18
C ASN A 94 -8.00 -12.35 6.53
N CYS A 95 -7.81 -13.58 6.02
CA CYS A 95 -8.64 -14.73 6.37
C CYS A 95 -8.00 -15.53 7.52
N ARG A 96 -8.74 -15.67 8.63
CA ARG A 96 -8.30 -16.42 9.81
C ARG A 96 -7.98 -17.88 9.49
N ASP A 97 -8.83 -18.53 8.70
CA ASP A 97 -8.69 -19.95 8.38
C ASP A 97 -7.52 -20.20 7.43
N CYS A 98 -7.30 -19.31 6.47
CA CYS A 98 -6.10 -19.35 5.61
C CYS A 98 -4.83 -19.19 6.43
N GLY A 99 -4.84 -18.28 7.41
CA GLY A 99 -3.74 -18.10 8.36
C GLY A 99 -3.43 -19.38 9.14
N ALA A 100 -4.46 -20.09 9.62
CA ALA A 100 -4.27 -21.35 10.34
C ALA A 100 -3.67 -22.45 9.46
N VAL A 101 -4.12 -22.58 8.20
CA VAL A 101 -3.52 -23.53 7.23
C VAL A 101 -2.06 -23.19 6.95
N ARG A 102 -1.74 -21.89 6.78
CA ARG A 102 -0.38 -21.41 6.52
C ARG A 102 0.55 -21.76 7.69
N SER A 103 0.15 -21.44 8.92
CA SER A 103 0.90 -21.79 10.13
C SER A 103 1.12 -23.29 10.27
N PHE A 104 0.08 -24.11 10.00
CA PHE A 104 0.21 -25.56 10.06
C PHE A 104 1.24 -26.11 9.07
N PHE A 105 1.24 -25.64 7.82
CA PHE A 105 2.23 -26.10 6.84
C PHE A 105 3.65 -25.62 7.16
N ARG A 106 3.81 -24.40 7.70
CA ARG A 106 5.10 -23.86 8.17
C ARG A 106 5.64 -24.65 9.35
N GLU A 107 4.80 -24.94 10.35
CA GLU A 107 5.14 -25.76 11.53
C GLU A 107 5.63 -27.15 11.11
N LYS A 108 4.96 -27.77 10.14
CA LYS A 108 5.35 -29.08 9.57
C LYS A 108 6.50 -29.02 8.56
N ARG A 109 7.09 -27.84 8.32
CA ARG A 109 8.18 -27.61 7.34
C ARG A 109 7.85 -28.13 5.94
N LEU A 110 6.58 -28.04 5.53
CA LEU A 110 6.13 -28.47 4.21
C LEU A 110 6.32 -27.36 3.18
N LYS A 111 6.81 -27.71 2.00
CA LYS A 111 6.86 -26.80 0.85
C LYS A 111 5.48 -26.75 0.20
N PHE A 112 4.89 -25.56 0.13
CA PHE A 112 3.57 -25.34 -0.47
C PHE A 112 3.55 -24.09 -1.35
N VAL A 113 2.56 -24.04 -2.25
CA VAL A 113 2.27 -22.91 -3.11
C VAL A 113 0.95 -22.27 -2.67
N GLU A 114 1.01 -21.00 -2.27
CA GLU A 114 -0.19 -20.24 -1.93
C GLU A 114 -0.69 -19.48 -3.15
N ILE A 115 -1.99 -19.60 -3.45
CA ILE A 115 -2.67 -18.88 -4.54
C ILE A 115 -3.65 -17.90 -3.89
N ASN A 116 -3.17 -16.70 -3.58
CA ASN A 116 -4.01 -15.66 -2.98
C ASN A 116 -4.87 -14.98 -4.05
N ILE A 117 -6.18 -15.16 -3.99
CA ILE A 117 -7.11 -14.65 -5.01
C ILE A 117 -7.39 -13.15 -4.88
N ASP A 118 -7.01 -12.50 -3.77
CA ASP A 118 -7.01 -11.03 -3.70
C ASP A 118 -5.80 -10.41 -4.43
N VAL A 119 -4.71 -11.18 -4.59
CA VAL A 119 -3.52 -10.78 -5.35
C VAL A 119 -3.65 -11.16 -6.83
N TYR A 120 -4.27 -12.31 -7.10
CA TYR A 120 -4.54 -12.85 -8.44
C TYR A 120 -6.05 -13.07 -8.64
N PRO A 121 -6.85 -12.01 -8.88
CA PRO A 121 -8.31 -12.10 -8.97
C PRO A 121 -8.84 -13.13 -9.97
N LEU A 122 -8.15 -13.35 -11.09
CA LEU A 122 -8.55 -14.35 -12.09
C LEU A 122 -8.60 -15.77 -11.54
N ARG A 123 -7.77 -16.06 -10.53
CA ARG A 123 -7.69 -17.38 -9.92
C ARG A 123 -8.93 -17.71 -9.09
N GLU A 124 -9.81 -16.73 -8.82
CA GLU A 124 -11.13 -17.00 -8.23
C GLU A 124 -12.03 -17.81 -9.19
N LYS A 125 -11.94 -17.59 -10.51
CA LYS A 125 -12.67 -18.41 -11.49
C LYS A 125 -12.21 -19.86 -11.46
N GLU A 126 -10.89 -20.08 -11.45
CA GLU A 126 -10.29 -21.42 -11.33
C GLU A 126 -10.73 -22.11 -10.02
N LEU A 127 -10.77 -21.37 -8.91
CA LEU A 127 -11.25 -21.88 -7.63
C LEU A 127 -12.70 -22.37 -7.71
N ILE A 128 -13.58 -21.58 -8.33
CA ILE A 128 -15.00 -21.93 -8.49
C ILE A 128 -15.15 -23.14 -9.42
N GLU A 129 -14.43 -23.19 -10.54
CA GLU A 129 -14.47 -24.31 -11.48
C GLU A 129 -14.03 -25.63 -10.82
N ARG A 130 -13.05 -25.58 -9.92
CA ARG A 130 -12.50 -26.78 -9.25
C ARG A 130 -13.30 -27.22 -8.01
N THR A 131 -13.93 -26.28 -7.31
CA THR A 131 -14.53 -26.56 -5.98
C THR A 131 -16.03 -26.31 -5.92
N GLY A 132 -16.62 -25.68 -6.94
CA GLY A 132 -18.01 -25.25 -6.97
C GLY A 132 -18.32 -24.02 -6.10
N SER A 133 -17.33 -23.41 -5.44
CA SER A 133 -17.54 -22.26 -4.56
C SER A 133 -16.33 -21.32 -4.53
N SER A 134 -16.52 -20.11 -4.00
CA SER A 134 -15.43 -19.14 -3.74
C SER A 134 -14.94 -19.15 -2.28
N ILE A 135 -15.27 -20.22 -1.54
CA ILE A 135 -14.91 -20.40 -0.13
C ILE A 135 -13.45 -20.80 -0.04
N VAL A 136 -12.71 -20.13 0.83
CA VAL A 136 -11.29 -20.40 1.14
C VAL A 136 -11.13 -20.69 2.63
N PRO A 137 -10.06 -21.41 3.07
CA PRO A 137 -9.02 -22.03 2.25
C PRO A 137 -9.51 -23.30 1.52
N GLN A 138 -8.93 -23.60 0.36
CA GLN A 138 -9.10 -24.88 -0.34
C GLN A 138 -7.75 -25.46 -0.68
N ILE A 139 -7.42 -26.59 -0.07
CA ILE A 139 -6.14 -27.29 -0.16
C ILE A 139 -6.22 -28.35 -1.26
N PHE A 140 -5.17 -28.42 -2.06
CA PHE A 140 -4.97 -29.41 -3.11
C PHE A 140 -3.64 -30.13 -2.91
N PHE A 141 -3.68 -31.44 -3.09
CA PHE A 141 -2.49 -32.25 -3.25
C PHE A 141 -2.44 -32.69 -4.71
N ASN A 142 -1.48 -32.14 -5.45
CA ASN A 142 -1.46 -32.20 -6.91
C ASN A 142 -2.79 -31.69 -7.50
N GLU A 143 -3.52 -32.51 -8.25
CA GLU A 143 -4.81 -32.19 -8.86
C GLU A 143 -6.02 -32.41 -7.95
N LYS A 144 -5.85 -33.15 -6.84
CA LYS A 144 -6.95 -33.60 -6.00
C LYS A 144 -7.29 -32.57 -4.93
N LEU A 145 -8.56 -32.16 -4.90
CA LEU A 145 -9.12 -31.35 -3.82
C LEU A 145 -9.11 -32.16 -2.52
N PHE A 146 -8.43 -31.62 -1.52
CA PHE A 146 -8.43 -32.16 -0.17
C PHE A 146 -9.53 -31.50 0.69
N GLY A 147 -9.76 -30.20 0.49
CA GLY A 147 -10.78 -29.41 1.18
C GLY A 147 -10.18 -28.26 2.00
N GLY A 148 -10.97 -27.70 2.92
CA GLY A 148 -10.55 -26.57 3.74
C GLY A 148 -9.97 -26.93 5.11
N LEU A 149 -10.02 -25.96 6.03
CA LEU A 149 -9.46 -26.11 7.38
C LEU A 149 -10.11 -27.26 8.18
N VAL A 150 -11.40 -27.51 7.99
CA VAL A 150 -12.11 -28.60 8.68
C VAL A 150 -11.54 -29.96 8.28
N ALA A 151 -11.36 -30.20 6.98
CA ALA A 151 -10.76 -31.43 6.46
C ALA A 151 -9.32 -31.63 6.99
N LEU A 152 -8.55 -30.53 7.05
CA LEU A 152 -7.19 -30.54 7.59
C LEU A 152 -7.16 -30.94 9.07
N ASN A 153 -8.06 -30.38 9.89
CA ASN A 153 -8.14 -30.69 11.31
C ASN A 153 -8.62 -32.13 11.56
N SER A 154 -9.60 -32.63 10.79
CA SER A 154 -10.04 -34.02 10.88
C SER A 154 -8.90 -35.00 10.61
N LEU A 155 -8.09 -34.74 9.58
CA LEU A 155 -6.97 -35.60 9.23
C LEU A 155 -5.83 -35.52 10.26
N ARG A 156 -5.56 -34.32 10.79
CA ARG A 156 -4.59 -34.13 11.88
C ARG A 156 -4.98 -34.93 13.13
N ASN A 157 -6.25 -34.88 13.52
CA ASN A 157 -6.74 -35.58 14.70
C ASN A 157 -6.80 -37.11 14.51
N SER A 158 -6.95 -37.58 13.26
CA SER A 158 -6.92 -39.01 12.94
C SER A 158 -5.50 -39.63 12.93
N GLY A 159 -4.44 -38.80 12.91
CA GLY A 159 -3.06 -39.28 12.77
C GLY A 159 -2.67 -39.75 11.36
N GLU A 160 -3.61 -39.79 10.40
CA GLU A 160 -3.36 -40.29 9.04
C GLU A 160 -2.73 -39.26 8.09
N PHE A 161 -2.42 -38.05 8.57
CA PHE A 161 -1.98 -36.94 7.72
C PHE A 161 -0.73 -37.28 6.90
N GLU A 162 0.31 -37.79 7.53
CA GLU A 162 1.58 -38.10 6.84
C GLU A 162 1.46 -39.25 5.86
N LYS A 163 0.60 -40.25 6.17
CA LYS A 163 0.32 -41.39 5.28
C LYS A 163 -0.34 -40.90 4.00
N ARG A 164 -1.41 -40.10 4.13
CA ARG A 164 -2.12 -39.50 2.98
C ARG A 164 -1.22 -38.58 2.17
N LEU A 165 -0.36 -37.82 2.84
CA LEU A 165 0.59 -36.93 2.17
C LEU A 165 1.57 -37.73 1.29
N LYS A 166 2.12 -38.84 1.81
CA LYS A 166 2.99 -39.76 1.05
C LYS A 166 2.26 -40.40 -0.14
N GLU A 167 1.04 -40.86 0.07
CA GLU A 167 0.24 -41.50 -0.99
C GLU A 167 -0.09 -40.52 -2.12
N MET A 168 -0.49 -39.29 -1.79
CA MET A 168 -0.95 -38.30 -2.77
C MET A 168 0.21 -37.56 -3.45
N LEU A 169 1.33 -37.33 -2.76
CA LEU A 169 2.49 -36.61 -3.31
C LEU A 169 3.66 -37.51 -3.75
N GLY A 170 3.47 -38.83 -3.73
CA GLY A 170 4.48 -39.79 -4.21
C GLY A 170 4.69 -39.75 -5.74
N LYS A 171 3.69 -39.28 -6.50
CA LYS A 171 3.76 -39.12 -7.96
C LYS A 171 4.18 -37.70 -8.34
N LYS A 172 4.77 -37.56 -9.53
CA LYS A 172 5.09 -36.25 -10.13
C LYS A 172 3.80 -35.44 -10.29
N CYS A 173 3.85 -34.15 -9.96
CA CYS A 173 2.73 -33.23 -10.11
C CYS A 173 2.23 -33.23 -11.58
N PRO A 174 0.96 -33.56 -11.86
CA PRO A 174 0.39 -33.53 -13.21
C PRO A 174 0.07 -32.09 -13.65
N GLU A 175 -0.08 -31.89 -14.95
CA GLU A 175 -0.37 -30.57 -15.55
C GLU A 175 -1.72 -29.99 -15.09
N ASN A 176 -2.69 -30.86 -14.74
CA ASN A 176 -4.01 -30.44 -14.26
C ASN A 176 -4.02 -29.91 -12.82
N ALA A 177 -2.91 -29.98 -12.09
CA ALA A 177 -2.81 -29.40 -10.75
C ALA A 177 -2.90 -27.87 -10.80
N PRO A 178 -3.40 -27.19 -9.75
CA PRO A 178 -3.36 -25.74 -9.67
C PRO A 178 -1.93 -25.24 -9.94
N CYS A 179 -1.79 -24.47 -11.01
CA CYS A 179 -0.50 -23.94 -11.42
C CYS A 179 -0.09 -22.82 -10.46
N PRO A 180 1.19 -22.68 -10.10
CA PRO A 180 1.64 -21.58 -9.27
C PRO A 180 1.30 -20.25 -9.96
N PRO A 181 1.07 -19.18 -9.18
CA PRO A 181 0.89 -17.87 -9.78
C PRO A 181 2.11 -17.51 -10.62
N VAL A 182 1.88 -17.03 -11.84
CA VAL A 182 2.96 -16.56 -12.72
C VAL A 182 3.07 -15.04 -12.55
N TYR A 183 4.30 -14.59 -12.39
CA TYR A 183 4.68 -13.18 -12.29
C TYR A 183 4.51 -12.55 -13.68
N GLY A 184 3.65 -11.54 -13.84
CA GLY A 184 3.39 -10.95 -15.15
C GLY A 184 2.21 -9.97 -15.19
N PHE A 185 2.11 -9.23 -16.29
CA PHE A 185 1.09 -8.20 -16.55
C PHE A 185 -0.21 -8.75 -17.16
N ASP A 186 -0.36 -10.08 -17.26
CA ASP A 186 -1.50 -10.73 -17.91
C ASP A 186 -2.72 -10.86 -16.98
N ASP A 187 -3.03 -9.83 -16.20
CA ASP A 187 -4.33 -9.73 -15.53
C ASP A 187 -5.29 -8.88 -16.39
N PRO A 188 -6.28 -9.49 -17.06
CA PRO A 188 -7.26 -8.78 -17.85
C PRO A 188 -8.25 -7.94 -17.02
N GLU A 189 -8.05 -7.75 -15.71
CA GLU A 189 -8.75 -6.66 -15.00
C GLU A 189 -8.37 -5.28 -15.55
N ASP A 190 -7.17 -5.14 -16.14
CA ASP A 190 -6.78 -3.93 -16.88
C ASP A 190 -7.55 -3.77 -18.22
N VAL A 191 -8.26 -4.80 -18.70
CA VAL A 191 -9.03 -4.75 -19.97
C VAL A 191 -10.32 -3.94 -19.83
N ASN A 192 -10.80 -3.71 -18.61
CA ASN A 192 -11.94 -2.84 -18.32
C ASN A 192 -11.51 -1.41 -17.91
N GLU A 193 -10.25 -1.04 -18.10
CA GLU A 193 -9.82 0.35 -17.90
C GLU A 193 -10.38 1.24 -19.01
N GLN A 194 -11.57 1.75 -18.76
CA GLN A 194 -12.17 2.75 -19.62
C GLN A 194 -11.35 4.03 -19.51
N ILE A 195 -10.83 4.49 -20.63
CA ILE A 195 -10.11 5.76 -20.70
C ILE A 195 -11.11 6.87 -20.40
N ASP A 196 -10.69 7.86 -19.60
CA ASP A 196 -11.55 8.98 -19.23
C ASP A 196 -12.07 9.70 -20.48
N GLU A 197 -13.36 9.99 -20.55
CA GLU A 197 -13.96 10.70 -21.70
C GLU A 197 -13.25 12.03 -22.03
N MET A 198 -12.72 12.70 -21.00
CA MET A 198 -12.02 13.97 -21.15
C MET A 198 -10.59 13.81 -21.69
N ILE A 199 -10.06 12.58 -21.76
CA ILE A 199 -8.67 12.34 -22.14
C ILE A 199 -8.35 12.79 -23.57
N GLY A 200 -9.31 12.64 -24.49
CA GLY A 200 -9.12 13.02 -25.88
C GLY A 200 -8.81 14.50 -25.98
N ILE A 201 -9.55 15.30 -25.22
CA ILE A 201 -9.35 16.74 -25.11
C ILE A 201 -8.04 17.03 -24.37
N VAL A 202 -7.80 16.39 -23.22
CA VAL A 202 -6.58 16.61 -22.43
C VAL A 202 -5.31 16.29 -23.22
N ARG A 203 -5.29 15.25 -24.06
CA ARG A 203 -4.16 14.92 -24.95
C ARG A 203 -3.90 16.03 -25.96
N VAL A 204 -4.95 16.59 -26.55
CA VAL A 204 -4.82 17.74 -27.47
C VAL A 204 -4.30 18.97 -26.73
N LEU A 205 -4.79 19.23 -25.52
CA LEU A 205 -4.32 20.32 -24.68
C LEU A 205 -2.84 20.15 -24.30
N ARG A 206 -2.42 18.96 -23.85
CA ARG A 206 -1.01 18.65 -23.55
C ARG A 206 -0.09 18.89 -24.75
N HIS A 207 -0.57 18.63 -25.97
CA HIS A 207 0.23 18.79 -27.19
C HIS A 207 0.26 20.22 -27.73
N ARG A 208 -0.87 20.95 -27.65
CA ARG A 208 -1.04 22.25 -28.29
C ARG A 208 -0.80 23.46 -27.37
N LEU A 209 -0.88 23.29 -26.06
CA LEU A 209 -0.72 24.41 -25.13
C LEU A 209 0.75 24.77 -24.92
N PRO A 210 1.11 26.06 -24.97
CA PRO A 210 2.44 26.51 -24.62
C PRO A 210 2.63 26.49 -23.10
N ILE A 211 3.29 25.44 -22.60
CA ILE A 211 3.71 25.34 -21.20
C ILE A 211 4.97 26.19 -21.02
N GLN A 212 4.85 27.32 -20.31
CA GLN A 212 5.95 28.28 -20.17
C GLN A 212 5.99 28.93 -18.80
N ASP A 213 7.16 29.44 -18.43
CA ASP A 213 7.37 30.20 -17.20
C ASP A 213 6.89 31.65 -17.42
N ARG A 214 6.04 32.15 -16.52
CA ARG A 214 5.48 33.52 -16.62
C ARG A 214 5.76 34.32 -15.36
N LEU A 215 6.17 35.58 -15.53
CA LEU A 215 6.39 36.51 -14.43
C LEU A 215 5.08 37.24 -14.11
N THR A 216 4.52 37.00 -12.93
CA THR A 216 3.27 37.61 -12.47
C THR A 216 3.46 38.20 -11.08
N ARG A 217 3.12 39.48 -10.90
CA ARG A 217 3.19 40.20 -9.60
C ARG A 217 4.51 39.92 -8.85
N MET A 218 5.64 40.13 -9.51
CA MET A 218 7.00 39.90 -8.98
C MET A 218 7.34 38.45 -8.57
N LYS A 219 6.56 37.45 -9.01
CA LYS A 219 6.83 36.03 -8.80
C LYS A 219 6.89 35.30 -10.14
N ILE A 220 7.88 34.42 -10.31
CA ILE A 220 7.97 33.53 -11.47
C ILE A 220 7.07 32.33 -11.20
N VAL A 221 6.06 32.15 -12.04
CA VAL A 221 5.21 30.96 -12.06
C VAL A 221 5.77 30.02 -13.11
N LYS A 222 6.32 28.90 -12.67
CA LYS A 222 6.88 27.89 -13.58
C LYS A 222 5.81 27.01 -14.22
N ASN A 223 6.09 26.51 -15.43
CA ASN A 223 5.31 25.52 -16.19
C ASN A 223 3.80 25.80 -16.21
N CYS A 224 3.40 27.05 -16.51
CA CYS A 224 2.01 27.46 -16.44
C CYS A 224 1.39 27.76 -17.80
N ILE A 225 0.06 27.74 -17.79
CA ILE A 225 -0.82 27.87 -18.95
C ILE A 225 -1.85 28.96 -18.62
N ALA A 226 -2.17 29.85 -19.57
CA ALA A 226 -3.25 30.81 -19.38
C ALA A 226 -4.61 30.20 -19.68
N GLY A 227 -5.61 30.54 -18.86
CA GLY A 227 -7.00 30.12 -19.07
C GLY A 227 -7.54 30.50 -20.45
N SER A 228 -7.24 31.70 -20.94
CA SER A 228 -7.67 32.17 -22.26
C SER A 228 -7.14 31.32 -23.42
N GLU A 229 -5.85 30.95 -23.37
CA GLU A 229 -5.21 30.12 -24.40
C GLU A 229 -5.82 28.71 -24.43
N MET A 230 -6.12 28.16 -23.25
CA MET A 230 -6.81 26.88 -23.12
C MET A 230 -8.22 26.95 -23.72
N VAL A 231 -8.99 28.00 -23.43
CA VAL A 231 -10.32 28.21 -24.00
C VAL A 231 -10.27 28.32 -25.52
N ASP A 232 -9.33 29.08 -26.07
CA ASP A 232 -9.21 29.27 -27.52
C ASP A 232 -8.87 27.95 -28.25
N ILE A 233 -7.98 27.12 -27.69
CA ILE A 233 -7.67 25.78 -28.24
C ILE A 233 -8.87 24.84 -28.14
N MET A 234 -9.64 24.90 -27.04
CA MET A 234 -10.84 24.07 -26.89
C MET A 234 -11.94 24.46 -27.87
N ILE A 235 -12.13 25.77 -28.13
CA ILE A 235 -13.06 26.26 -29.16
C ILE A 235 -12.68 25.70 -30.53
N GLN A 236 -11.40 25.76 -30.89
CA GLN A 236 -10.91 25.25 -32.18
C GLN A 236 -11.04 23.73 -32.30
N HIS A 237 -10.78 22.97 -31.23
CA HIS A 237 -10.81 21.52 -31.27
C HIS A 237 -12.23 20.92 -31.22
N LEU A 238 -13.12 21.53 -30.41
CA LEU A 238 -14.48 21.04 -30.18
C LEU A 238 -15.55 21.73 -31.06
N ASP A 239 -15.14 22.71 -31.88
CA ASP A 239 -16.02 23.58 -32.67
C ASP A 239 -17.21 24.10 -31.85
N CYS A 240 -16.91 24.67 -30.68
CA CYS A 240 -17.92 25.05 -29.71
C CYS A 240 -17.79 26.51 -29.25
N GLY A 241 -18.88 27.08 -28.77
CA GLY A 241 -18.88 28.43 -28.21
C GLY A 241 -18.05 28.54 -26.92
N ARG A 242 -17.56 29.75 -26.64
CA ARG A 242 -16.72 30.08 -25.47
C ARG A 242 -17.29 29.59 -24.13
N LYS A 243 -18.61 29.70 -23.96
CA LYS A 243 -19.32 29.22 -22.76
C LYS A 243 -19.17 27.71 -22.56
N LYS A 244 -19.33 26.91 -23.63
CA LYS A 244 -19.18 25.45 -23.58
C LYS A 244 -17.72 25.07 -23.33
N ALA A 245 -16.76 25.76 -23.92
CA ALA A 245 -15.34 25.54 -23.66
C ALA A 245 -14.99 25.77 -22.16
N ILE A 246 -15.54 26.82 -21.54
CA ILE A 246 -15.37 27.07 -20.10
C ILE A 246 -15.98 25.95 -19.26
N GLU A 247 -17.17 25.47 -19.61
CA GLU A 247 -17.82 24.34 -18.91
C GLU A 247 -16.96 23.07 -18.98
N VAL A 248 -16.42 22.73 -20.14
CA VAL A 248 -15.50 21.60 -20.29
C VAL A 248 -14.21 21.83 -19.49
N GLY A 249 -13.65 23.04 -19.50
CA GLY A 249 -12.48 23.38 -18.69
C GLY A 249 -12.72 23.20 -17.19
N LYS A 250 -13.92 23.53 -16.70
CA LYS A 250 -14.35 23.26 -15.32
C LYS A 250 -14.41 21.76 -15.03
N VAL A 251 -14.88 20.93 -15.96
CA VAL A 251 -14.88 19.47 -15.80
C VAL A 251 -13.45 18.93 -15.73
N ILE A 252 -12.56 19.38 -16.62
CA ILE A 252 -11.13 18.98 -16.63
C ILE A 252 -10.45 19.34 -15.30
N ALA A 253 -10.73 20.53 -14.75
CA ALA A 253 -10.23 20.95 -13.44
C ALA A 253 -10.81 20.12 -12.28
N ARG A 254 -12.12 19.82 -12.30
CA ARG A 254 -12.77 18.97 -11.29
C ARG A 254 -12.26 17.53 -11.30
N LYS A 255 -11.93 17.00 -12.48
CA LYS A 255 -11.30 15.69 -12.66
C LYS A 255 -9.79 15.67 -12.37
N HIS A 256 -9.24 16.77 -11.82
CA HIS A 256 -7.84 16.89 -11.39
C HIS A 256 -6.78 16.74 -12.49
N PHE A 257 -7.12 17.01 -13.75
CA PHE A 257 -6.10 17.08 -14.82
C PHE A 257 -5.30 18.38 -14.76
N ILE A 258 -5.96 19.47 -14.36
CA ILE A 258 -5.35 20.79 -14.20
C ILE A 258 -5.70 21.38 -12.84
N HIS A 259 -4.79 22.21 -12.31
CA HIS A 259 -5.00 22.97 -11.10
C HIS A 259 -4.74 24.44 -11.33
N HIS A 260 -5.51 25.28 -10.61
CA HIS A 260 -5.27 26.71 -10.57
C HIS A 260 -4.01 26.99 -9.73
N VAL A 261 -3.05 27.73 -10.29
CA VAL A 261 -1.74 28.00 -9.68
C VAL A 261 -1.86 28.62 -8.28
N PHE A 262 -2.83 29.52 -8.10
CA PHE A 262 -3.03 30.22 -6.82
C PHE A 262 -4.15 29.59 -5.96
N GLY A 263 -4.77 28.50 -6.42
CA GLY A 263 -5.76 27.73 -5.64
C GLY A 263 -7.14 28.36 -5.44
N GLU A 264 -7.39 29.58 -5.95
CA GLU A 264 -8.54 30.37 -5.49
C GLU A 264 -9.90 30.10 -6.18
N ASN A 265 -9.99 29.55 -7.39
CA ASN A 265 -11.29 29.48 -8.10
C ASN A 265 -11.54 28.18 -8.91
N ASP A 266 -12.76 28.04 -9.42
CA ASP A 266 -13.10 27.18 -10.55
C ASP A 266 -12.33 27.62 -11.82
N PHE A 267 -12.36 26.80 -12.88
CA PHE A 267 -11.79 27.22 -14.16
C PHE A 267 -12.52 28.43 -14.73
N GLU A 268 -11.75 29.44 -15.16
CA GLU A 268 -12.21 30.73 -15.63
C GLU A 268 -11.41 31.14 -16.87
N ASP A 269 -12.11 31.76 -17.82
CA ASP A 269 -11.51 32.38 -19.00
C ASP A 269 -10.90 33.73 -18.63
N GLY A 270 -9.63 33.94 -18.98
CA GLY A 270 -8.90 35.17 -18.67
C GLY A 270 -7.46 34.94 -18.26
N ASN A 271 -6.90 35.90 -17.52
CA ASN A 271 -5.48 35.95 -17.14
C ASN A 271 -5.16 35.12 -15.87
N ASN A 272 -5.91 34.06 -15.65
CA ASN A 272 -5.66 33.08 -14.59
C ASN A 272 -4.69 32.01 -15.10
N PHE A 273 -3.80 31.55 -14.22
CA PHE A 273 -2.79 30.57 -14.56
C PHE A 273 -3.14 29.20 -14.00
N TYR A 274 -2.98 28.18 -14.85
CA TYR A 274 -3.21 26.79 -14.53
C TYR A 274 -1.95 25.96 -14.79
N ARG A 275 -1.84 24.81 -14.13
CA ARG A 275 -0.82 23.78 -14.42
C ARG A 275 -1.49 22.43 -14.61
N PHE A 276 -0.93 21.61 -15.47
CA PHE A 276 -1.23 20.18 -15.46
C PHE A 276 -0.72 19.54 -14.16
N LEU A 277 -1.42 18.51 -13.68
CA LEU A 277 -1.03 17.79 -12.47
C LEU A 277 0.43 17.32 -12.54
N GLU A 278 0.86 16.77 -13.68
CA GLU A 278 2.25 16.30 -13.91
C GLU A 278 3.33 17.39 -13.82
N HIS A 279 2.95 18.67 -13.93
CA HIS A 279 3.89 19.81 -13.85
C HIS A 279 3.88 20.49 -12.48
N GLU A 280 3.16 19.95 -11.50
CA GLU A 280 3.13 20.53 -10.17
C GLU A 280 4.47 20.38 -9.43
N ALA A 281 4.81 21.40 -8.64
CA ALA A 281 6.11 21.45 -7.96
C ALA A 281 6.30 20.34 -6.91
N PHE A 282 5.22 19.72 -6.44
CA PHE A 282 5.26 18.63 -5.46
C PHE A 282 5.50 17.25 -6.11
N ILE A 283 5.36 17.11 -7.43
CA ILE A 283 5.44 15.83 -8.14
C ILE A 283 6.73 15.05 -7.87
N PRO A 284 7.93 15.67 -7.80
CA PRO A 284 9.16 14.93 -7.49
C PRO A 284 9.17 14.22 -6.13
N LYS A 285 8.30 14.65 -5.20
CA LYS A 285 8.14 14.07 -3.86
C LYS A 285 7.00 13.05 -3.79
N CYS A 286 6.29 12.80 -4.90
CA CYS A 286 5.13 11.94 -4.96
C CYS A 286 5.47 10.53 -5.44
N PHE A 287 5.49 9.57 -4.50
CA PHE A 287 5.93 8.19 -4.77
C PHE A 287 4.89 7.31 -5.47
N ASN A 288 3.66 7.80 -5.62
CA ASN A 288 2.62 7.17 -6.45
C ASN A 288 2.48 7.83 -7.84
N PHE A 289 3.47 8.64 -8.26
CA PHE A 289 3.55 9.22 -9.60
C PHE A 289 4.73 8.60 -10.37
N ARG A 290 4.46 7.91 -11.48
CA ARG A 290 5.47 7.21 -12.29
C ARG A 290 5.56 7.79 -13.70
N GLY A 291 6.05 9.02 -13.80
CA GLY A 291 6.31 9.69 -15.08
C GLY A 291 5.08 10.23 -15.80
N SER A 292 3.90 9.65 -15.60
CA SER A 292 2.62 10.14 -16.16
C SER A 292 1.48 10.08 -15.15
N VAL A 293 0.45 10.89 -15.41
CA VAL A 293 -0.84 10.83 -14.72
C VAL A 293 -1.58 9.57 -15.14
N ASN A 294 -2.40 9.01 -14.25
CA ASN A 294 -3.37 7.99 -14.65
C ASN A 294 -4.49 8.62 -15.51
N ASP A 295 -4.48 8.27 -16.81
CA ASP A 295 -5.42 8.75 -17.81
C ASP A 295 -6.75 7.96 -17.82
N CYS A 296 -6.87 6.89 -17.04
CA CYS A 296 -8.08 6.10 -16.90
C CYS A 296 -9.16 6.86 -16.10
N GLU A 297 -10.41 6.45 -16.26
CA GLU A 297 -11.51 6.98 -15.45
C GLU A 297 -11.26 6.68 -13.96
N PRO A 298 -11.35 7.69 -13.07
CA PRO A 298 -11.10 7.48 -11.65
C PRO A 298 -12.03 6.43 -11.03
N LYS A 299 -11.45 5.36 -10.49
CA LYS A 299 -12.18 4.32 -9.75
C LYS A 299 -12.67 4.86 -8.41
N LEU A 300 -13.74 4.26 -7.86
CA LEU A 300 -14.29 4.64 -6.55
C LEU A 300 -13.26 4.49 -5.42
N ALA A 301 -13.14 5.49 -4.55
CA ALA A 301 -12.16 5.51 -3.45
C ALA A 301 -12.26 4.30 -2.52
N VAL A 302 -13.49 3.82 -2.25
CA VAL A 302 -13.71 2.62 -1.44
C VAL A 302 -13.03 1.41 -2.08
N MET A 303 -13.23 1.21 -3.39
CA MET A 303 -12.69 0.06 -4.11
C MET A 303 -11.17 0.09 -4.20
N VAL A 304 -10.60 1.26 -4.51
CA VAL A 304 -9.14 1.45 -4.55
C VAL A 304 -8.54 1.19 -3.16
N GLY A 305 -9.13 1.78 -2.11
CA GLY A 305 -8.67 1.60 -0.73
C GLY A 305 -8.75 0.15 -0.25
N GLN A 306 -9.83 -0.56 -0.58
CA GLN A 306 -10.00 -1.98 -0.25
C GLN A 306 -8.96 -2.85 -0.95
N LYS A 307 -8.75 -2.67 -2.27
CA LYS A 307 -7.75 -3.40 -3.04
C LYS A 307 -6.32 -3.14 -2.51
N LEU A 308 -5.96 -1.88 -2.23
CA LEU A 308 -4.66 -1.54 -1.62
C LEU A 308 -4.47 -2.24 -0.26
N THR A 309 -5.51 -2.26 0.57
CA THR A 309 -5.47 -2.91 1.89
C THR A 309 -5.26 -4.42 1.75
N LYS A 310 -5.95 -5.07 0.81
CA LYS A 310 -5.83 -6.51 0.56
C LYS A 310 -4.43 -6.89 0.07
N LEU A 311 -3.87 -6.12 -0.86
CA LEU A 311 -2.52 -6.33 -1.38
C LEU A 311 -1.47 -6.18 -0.27
N MET A 312 -1.57 -5.11 0.53
CA MET A 312 -0.63 -4.89 1.63
C MET A 312 -0.80 -5.93 2.75
N SER A 313 -2.02 -6.41 3.00
CA SER A 313 -2.26 -7.52 3.93
C SER A 313 -1.61 -8.82 3.44
N ALA A 314 -1.76 -9.14 2.15
CA ALA A 314 -1.11 -10.32 1.54
C ALA A 314 0.41 -10.26 1.67
N ALA A 315 1.01 -9.10 1.39
CA ALA A 315 2.44 -8.88 1.54
C ALA A 315 2.89 -9.12 2.99
N LEU A 316 2.20 -8.51 3.96
CA LEU A 316 2.54 -8.70 5.37
C LEU A 316 2.36 -10.14 5.84
N GLU A 317 1.33 -10.85 5.39
CA GLU A 317 1.12 -12.26 5.75
C GLU A 317 2.21 -13.19 5.21
N SER A 318 2.76 -12.86 4.05
CA SER A 318 3.77 -13.66 3.37
C SER A 318 5.18 -13.41 3.94
N TYR A 319 5.51 -12.14 4.23
CA TYR A 319 6.87 -11.70 4.55
C TYR A 319 7.07 -11.19 5.98
N ALA A 320 6.04 -11.18 6.83
CA ALA A 320 6.21 -10.97 8.26
C ALA A 320 6.54 -12.28 8.98
N SER A 321 7.37 -12.17 10.02
CA SER A 321 7.58 -13.23 10.99
C SER A 321 6.28 -13.58 11.74
N GLU A 322 6.19 -14.80 12.27
CA GLU A 322 5.00 -15.30 12.97
C GLU A 322 4.67 -14.50 14.23
N ASP A 323 5.71 -14.01 14.92
CA ASP A 323 5.60 -13.07 16.03
C ASP A 323 5.09 -11.69 15.60
N ARG A 324 5.11 -11.40 14.29
CA ARG A 324 4.81 -10.10 13.66
C ARG A 324 5.76 -8.96 14.05
N HIS A 325 6.87 -9.25 14.72
CA HIS A 325 7.82 -8.22 15.14
C HIS A 325 8.79 -7.86 14.01
N HIS A 326 9.11 -8.83 13.16
CA HIS A 326 10.04 -8.65 12.04
C HIS A 326 9.31 -8.68 10.68
N VAL A 327 9.76 -7.82 9.76
CA VAL A 327 9.31 -7.75 8.37
C VAL A 327 10.51 -7.88 7.47
N ASP A 328 10.45 -8.80 6.52
CA ASP A 328 11.38 -8.80 5.42
C ASP A 328 10.98 -7.75 4.36
N TYR A 329 11.40 -6.50 4.57
CA TYR A 329 11.12 -5.42 3.63
C TYR A 329 11.76 -5.66 2.25
N VAL A 330 12.91 -6.38 2.20
CA VAL A 330 13.58 -6.72 0.95
C VAL A 330 12.75 -7.77 0.19
N GLY A 331 12.24 -8.78 0.89
CA GLY A 331 11.29 -9.75 0.34
C GLY A 331 10.03 -9.08 -0.21
N ILE A 332 9.42 -8.17 0.56
CA ILE A 332 8.24 -7.40 0.10
C ILE A 332 8.59 -6.56 -1.14
N SER A 333 9.75 -5.92 -1.19
CA SER A 333 10.12 -5.06 -2.33
C SER A 333 10.20 -5.81 -3.66
N ASN A 334 10.51 -7.11 -3.61
CA ASN A 334 10.61 -8.00 -4.77
C ASN A 334 9.33 -8.81 -5.00
N SER A 335 8.26 -8.54 -4.25
CA SER A 335 7.02 -9.30 -4.28
C SER A 335 6.02 -8.74 -5.29
N GLU A 336 5.15 -9.63 -5.80
CA GLU A 336 4.08 -9.25 -6.73
C GLU A 336 3.00 -8.42 -6.04
N GLU A 337 2.71 -8.72 -4.78
CA GLU A 337 1.77 -7.96 -3.96
C GLU A 337 2.19 -6.49 -3.90
N PHE A 338 3.48 -6.24 -3.69
CA PHE A 338 4.01 -4.89 -3.63
C PHE A 338 4.06 -4.22 -5.00
N ARG A 339 4.49 -4.93 -6.05
CA ARG A 339 4.47 -4.43 -7.42
C ARG A 339 3.07 -3.97 -7.83
N ARG A 340 2.05 -4.79 -7.56
CA ARG A 340 0.63 -4.50 -7.79
C ARG A 340 0.14 -3.34 -6.92
N TYR A 341 0.56 -3.28 -5.66
CA TYR A 341 0.23 -2.18 -4.75
C TYR A 341 0.71 -0.84 -5.30
N VAL A 342 1.97 -0.76 -5.77
CA VAL A 342 2.51 0.51 -6.30
C VAL A 342 1.82 0.88 -7.62
N ASN A 343 1.47 -0.09 -8.47
CA ASN A 343 0.70 0.20 -9.69
C ASN A 343 -0.68 0.76 -9.35
N LEU A 344 -1.41 0.12 -8.43
CA LEU A 344 -2.74 0.54 -7.98
C LEU A 344 -2.72 1.89 -7.24
N ALA A 345 -1.61 2.24 -6.59
CA ALA A 345 -1.47 3.53 -5.90
C ALA A 345 -1.57 4.73 -6.86
N GLN A 346 -1.39 4.53 -8.17
CA GLN A 346 -1.61 5.55 -9.20
C GLN A 346 -3.08 5.93 -9.33
N ASP A 347 -4.01 5.00 -9.07
CA ASP A 347 -5.46 5.25 -9.13
C ASP A 347 -5.90 6.27 -8.07
N LEU A 348 -5.11 6.46 -7.00
CA LEU A 348 -5.36 7.48 -5.98
C LEU A 348 -5.22 8.91 -6.53
N GLN A 349 -4.40 9.12 -7.57
CA GLN A 349 -4.02 10.45 -8.05
C GLN A 349 -5.23 11.34 -8.36
N ARG A 350 -6.28 10.78 -8.96
CA ARG A 350 -7.49 11.51 -9.40
C ARG A 350 -8.78 10.99 -8.75
N CYS A 351 -8.63 10.17 -7.72
CA CYS A 351 -9.76 9.54 -7.03
C CYS A 351 -10.57 10.55 -6.21
N ASP A 352 -11.90 10.48 -6.30
CA ASP A 352 -12.79 11.32 -5.48
C ASP A 352 -13.06 10.69 -4.11
N ILE A 353 -12.64 11.41 -3.06
CA ILE A 353 -12.73 11.00 -1.66
C ILE A 353 -13.91 11.68 -0.96
N LEU A 354 -14.48 12.74 -1.56
CA LEU A 354 -15.56 13.52 -0.94
C LEU A 354 -16.81 12.68 -0.62
N PRO A 355 -17.25 11.73 -1.48
CA PRO A 355 -18.44 10.92 -1.24
C PRO A 355 -18.34 9.98 -0.04
N LEU A 356 -17.12 9.67 0.43
CA LEU A 356 -16.93 8.77 1.56
C LEU A 356 -17.54 9.35 2.85
N SER A 357 -18.17 8.49 3.63
CA SER A 357 -18.62 8.82 4.98
C SER A 357 -17.42 9.15 5.90
N PRO A 358 -17.63 9.84 7.04
CA PRO A 358 -16.54 10.17 7.96
C PRO A 358 -15.74 8.95 8.45
N ASP A 359 -16.41 7.82 8.72
CA ASP A 359 -15.77 6.60 9.17
C ASP A 359 -15.02 5.88 8.04
N GLU A 360 -15.58 5.87 6.82
CA GLU A 360 -14.88 5.35 5.64
C GLU A 360 -13.63 6.18 5.31
N LYS A 361 -13.70 7.52 5.41
CA LYS A 361 -12.54 8.40 5.27
C LYS A 361 -11.47 8.05 6.29
N LEU A 362 -11.85 7.88 7.56
CA LEU A 362 -10.91 7.53 8.62
C LEU A 362 -10.23 6.17 8.34
N ALA A 363 -11.01 5.14 8.00
CA ALA A 363 -10.49 3.82 7.69
C ALA A 363 -9.58 3.84 6.45
N PHE A 364 -9.99 4.54 5.39
CA PHE A 364 -9.23 4.72 4.17
C PHE A 364 -7.86 5.35 4.44
N PHE A 365 -7.83 6.51 5.11
CA PHE A 365 -6.58 7.21 5.40
C PHE A 365 -5.70 6.48 6.42
N LEU A 366 -6.29 5.72 7.36
CA LEU A 366 -5.52 4.91 8.31
C LEU A 366 -4.80 3.75 7.60
N ASN A 367 -5.53 2.99 6.77
CA ASN A 367 -4.93 1.89 6.01
C ASN A 367 -3.91 2.42 5.01
N LEU A 368 -4.20 3.55 4.36
CA LEU A 368 -3.28 4.19 3.43
C LEU A 368 -2.02 4.70 4.12
N TYR A 369 -2.14 5.36 5.28
CA TYR A 369 -0.99 5.81 6.08
C TYR A 369 -0.07 4.64 6.40
N ASN A 370 -0.63 3.53 6.89
CA ASN A 370 0.12 2.34 7.25
C ASN A 370 0.83 1.71 6.03
N ALA A 371 0.16 1.65 4.89
CA ALA A 371 0.75 1.15 3.65
C ALA A 371 1.84 2.09 3.09
N MET A 372 1.63 3.40 3.19
CA MET A 372 2.63 4.42 2.81
C MET A 372 3.89 4.31 3.68
N VAL A 373 3.77 4.03 4.98
CA VAL A 373 4.95 3.81 5.84
C VAL A 373 5.79 2.63 5.33
N ILE A 374 5.16 1.52 4.97
CA ILE A 374 5.86 0.34 4.42
C ILE A 374 6.54 0.70 3.10
N HIS A 375 5.83 1.38 2.18
CA HIS A 375 6.42 1.82 0.92
C HIS A 375 7.60 2.79 1.14
N ALA A 376 7.47 3.72 2.09
CA ALA A 376 8.52 4.66 2.45
C ALA A 376 9.76 3.94 3.01
N VAL A 377 9.59 2.97 3.90
CA VAL A 377 10.71 2.15 4.42
C VAL A 377 11.39 1.38 3.30
N ILE A 378 10.63 0.81 2.36
CA ILE A 378 11.20 0.05 1.22
C ILE A 378 12.01 0.96 0.28
N ARG A 379 11.57 2.21 0.04
CA ARG A 379 12.18 3.10 -0.96
C ARG A 379 13.28 4.00 -0.39
N VAL A 380 13.08 4.50 0.84
CA VAL A 380 13.95 5.49 1.47
C VAL A 380 14.83 4.84 2.55
N GLY A 381 14.38 3.73 3.14
CA GLY A 381 15.02 3.10 4.29
C GLY A 381 14.37 3.49 5.62
N CYS A 382 14.83 2.88 6.70
CA CYS A 382 14.40 3.23 8.05
C CYS A 382 15.08 4.54 8.48
N PRO A 383 14.33 5.54 8.96
CA PRO A 383 14.94 6.81 9.32
C PRO A 383 15.76 6.70 10.60
N GLU A 384 17.05 7.06 10.53
CA GLU A 384 17.97 7.07 11.65
C GLU A 384 18.02 8.47 12.30
N GLY A 385 17.55 8.57 13.54
CA GLY A 385 17.53 9.83 14.28
C GLY A 385 16.33 10.75 14.00
N VAL A 386 16.31 11.91 14.66
CA VAL A 386 15.11 12.78 14.72
C VAL A 386 14.92 13.63 13.46
N ILE A 387 16.01 14.09 12.83
CA ILE A 387 15.98 14.92 11.62
C ILE A 387 15.52 14.06 10.43
N ASP A 388 16.11 12.89 10.28
CA ASP A 388 15.75 11.94 9.23
C ASP A 388 14.28 11.53 9.33
N ARG A 389 13.76 11.30 10.55
CA ARG A 389 12.32 11.09 10.78
C ARG A 389 11.47 12.25 10.26
N ARG A 390 11.84 13.51 10.50
CA ARG A 390 11.04 14.65 10.03
C ARG A 390 10.97 14.70 8.50
N ASN A 391 12.10 14.49 7.83
CA ASN A 391 12.15 14.45 6.37
C ASN A 391 11.39 13.25 5.82
N PHE A 392 11.60 12.05 6.39
CA PHE A 392 10.86 10.84 6.05
C PHE A 392 9.34 11.03 6.08
N PHE A 393 8.81 11.63 7.15
CA PHE A 393 7.35 11.83 7.28
C PHE A 393 6.81 13.04 6.47
N GLY A 394 7.66 13.97 6.04
CA GLY A 394 7.28 15.19 5.33
C GLY A 394 7.48 15.14 3.81
N ASP A 395 8.58 14.52 3.37
CA ASP A 395 9.00 14.45 1.97
C ASP A 395 8.43 13.23 1.24
N PHE A 396 8.08 12.15 1.94
CA PHE A 396 7.35 11.04 1.34
C PHE A 396 5.87 11.40 1.19
N GLN A 397 5.43 11.64 -0.04
CA GLN A 397 4.08 12.08 -0.36
C GLN A 397 3.40 11.17 -1.36
N TYR A 398 2.07 11.08 -1.27
CA TYR A 398 1.21 10.55 -2.33
C TYR A 398 0.28 11.64 -2.83
N ILE A 399 -0.07 11.59 -4.12
CA ILE A 399 -1.15 12.39 -4.69
C ILE A 399 -2.46 11.63 -4.45
N ILE A 400 -3.43 12.29 -3.83
CA ILE A 400 -4.75 11.73 -3.60
C ILE A 400 -5.78 12.78 -3.99
N GLY A 401 -6.63 12.50 -4.99
CA GLY A 401 -7.61 13.47 -5.48
C GLY A 401 -6.98 14.81 -5.88
N GLY A 402 -5.91 14.78 -6.66
CA GLY A 402 -5.17 15.93 -7.16
C GLY A 402 -4.26 16.63 -6.14
N HIS A 403 -4.32 16.27 -4.85
CA HIS A 403 -3.57 16.98 -3.82
C HIS A 403 -2.45 16.14 -3.20
N PRO A 404 -1.32 16.74 -2.80
CA PRO A 404 -0.24 16.02 -2.15
C PRO A 404 -0.58 15.76 -0.68
N TYR A 405 -0.33 14.54 -0.22
CA TYR A 405 -0.48 14.10 1.15
C TYR A 405 0.81 13.44 1.62
N SER A 406 1.50 14.08 2.58
CA SER A 406 2.58 13.45 3.32
C SER A 406 2.04 12.59 4.46
N LEU A 407 2.90 11.72 5.02
CA LEU A 407 2.57 10.98 6.24
C LEU A 407 2.19 11.92 7.40
N THR A 408 2.90 13.04 7.57
CA THR A 408 2.54 14.06 8.59
C THR A 408 1.19 14.70 8.30
N THR A 409 0.91 14.99 7.03
CA THR A 409 -0.35 15.61 6.57
C THR A 409 -1.53 14.69 6.85
N ILE A 410 -1.42 13.40 6.54
CA ILE A 410 -2.48 12.42 6.83
C ILE A 410 -2.70 12.31 8.34
N LYS A 411 -1.62 12.12 9.11
CA LYS A 411 -1.69 11.95 10.57
C LYS A 411 -2.30 13.15 11.28
N ASN A 412 -1.79 14.35 11.04
CA ASN A 412 -2.18 15.55 11.78
C ASN A 412 -3.36 16.26 11.13
N GLY A 413 -3.42 16.27 9.80
CA GLY A 413 -4.45 16.96 9.01
C GLY A 413 -5.77 16.20 8.99
N ILE A 414 -5.73 14.88 8.78
CA ILE A 414 -6.95 14.07 8.62
C ILE A 414 -7.25 13.28 9.91
N LEU A 415 -6.37 12.37 10.31
CA LEU A 415 -6.63 11.44 11.42
C LEU A 415 -6.78 12.15 12.78
N ARG A 416 -6.09 13.28 12.96
CA ARG A 416 -6.21 14.14 14.16
C ARG A 416 -7.09 15.37 13.94
N SER A 417 -7.94 15.39 12.91
CA SER A 417 -8.89 16.48 12.63
C SER A 417 -8.23 17.87 12.54
N ASN A 418 -7.16 17.98 11.75
CA ASN A 418 -6.37 19.20 11.53
C ASN A 418 -5.80 19.82 12.81
N ARG A 419 -5.33 18.96 13.74
CA ARG A 419 -4.67 19.39 14.98
C ARG A 419 -3.21 19.74 14.71
N ARG A 420 -2.72 20.79 15.37
CA ARG A 420 -1.32 21.19 15.32
C ARG A 420 -0.43 20.03 15.79
N GLN A 421 0.70 19.86 15.12
CA GLN A 421 1.74 18.95 15.54
C GLN A 421 2.39 19.50 16.82
N PRO A 422 2.84 18.63 17.75
CA PRO A 422 3.66 19.08 18.87
C PRO A 422 4.83 19.93 18.37
N TYR A 423 5.06 21.07 19.02
CA TYR A 423 6.12 22.04 18.67
C TYR A 423 5.97 22.75 17.32
N SER A 424 4.82 22.63 16.64
CA SER A 424 4.49 23.41 15.45
C SER A 424 3.44 24.48 15.75
N LEU A 425 3.69 25.69 15.26
CA LEU A 425 2.79 26.84 15.42
C LEU A 425 1.64 26.85 14.41
N VAL A 426 1.75 26.08 13.32
CA VAL A 426 0.84 26.12 12.17
C VAL A 426 0.03 24.83 12.09
N LYS A 427 -1.26 24.96 11.70
CA LYS A 427 -2.11 23.78 11.40
C LYS A 427 -1.70 23.18 10.05
N PRO A 428 -1.79 21.86 9.87
CA PRO A 428 -1.50 21.21 8.58
C PRO A 428 -2.26 21.81 7.38
N PHE A 429 -3.52 22.20 7.58
CA PHE A 429 -4.36 22.83 6.55
C PHE A 429 -4.83 24.22 7.00
N GLY A 430 -4.63 25.22 6.14
CA GLY A 430 -5.08 26.61 6.33
C GLY A 430 -6.54 26.83 5.92
N HIS A 431 -7.09 28.03 6.19
CA HIS A 431 -8.54 28.32 6.03
C HIS A 431 -9.08 28.21 4.58
N GLY A 432 -8.22 28.28 3.55
CA GLY A 432 -8.60 28.14 2.14
C GLY A 432 -8.21 26.79 1.49
N ASP A 433 -7.75 25.81 2.28
CA ASP A 433 -7.31 24.53 1.74
C ASP A 433 -8.52 23.59 1.51
N ARG A 434 -8.74 23.17 0.26
CA ARG A 434 -9.83 22.25 -0.12
C ARG A 434 -9.80 20.93 0.65
N ARG A 435 -8.61 20.51 1.11
CA ARG A 435 -8.44 19.29 1.93
C ARG A 435 -9.09 19.40 3.31
N LEU A 436 -9.49 20.60 3.75
CA LEU A 436 -10.27 20.78 4.97
C LEU A 436 -11.65 20.13 4.91
N GLU A 437 -12.23 19.94 3.73
CA GLU A 437 -13.54 19.31 3.55
C GLU A 437 -13.50 17.81 3.81
N ILE A 438 -12.32 17.21 3.68
CA ILE A 438 -12.09 15.77 3.85
C ILE A 438 -11.97 15.39 5.33
N LYS A 439 -11.61 16.34 6.21
CA LYS A 439 -11.47 16.03 7.64
C LYS A 439 -12.85 15.68 8.25
N PRO A 440 -12.93 14.70 9.17
CA PRO A 440 -14.17 14.42 9.88
C PRO A 440 -14.66 15.65 10.66
N LYS A 441 -15.96 15.99 10.54
CA LYS A 441 -16.59 17.05 11.35
C LYS A 441 -16.95 16.49 12.72
N GLY A 442 -16.02 16.59 13.66
CA GLY A 442 -16.21 16.19 15.05
C GLY A 442 -14.87 16.08 15.75
N ALA A 443 -14.74 16.70 16.93
CA ALA A 443 -13.55 16.50 17.74
C ALA A 443 -13.51 15.03 18.19
N VAL A 444 -12.76 14.20 17.47
CA VAL A 444 -12.35 12.90 17.98
C VAL A 444 -11.43 13.21 19.16
N PHE A 445 -11.97 13.13 20.38
CA PHE A 445 -11.27 13.43 21.62
C PHE A 445 -10.04 12.51 21.77
N LEU A 446 -8.90 12.94 21.26
CA LEU A 446 -7.59 12.57 21.78
C LEU A 446 -7.35 13.46 23.01
N SER A 447 -8.13 13.23 24.07
CA SER A 447 -7.89 13.81 25.38
C SER A 447 -6.65 13.15 25.97
N PRO A 448 -5.64 13.91 26.41
CA PRO A 448 -4.70 13.41 27.39
C PRO A 448 -5.47 13.40 28.72
N ARG A 449 -5.93 12.24 29.18
CA ARG A 449 -6.17 12.07 30.61
C ARG A 449 -4.95 11.34 31.16
N CYS A 450 -4.40 11.98 32.18
CA CYS A 450 -3.14 11.72 32.86
C CYS A 450 -2.90 10.27 33.23
#